data_AF-A0A7J9I531-F1
#
_entry.id   AF-A0A7J9I531-F1
#
_cell.length_a   1.000
_cell.length_b   1.000
_cell.length_c   1.000
_cell.angle_alpha   90.00
_cell.angle_beta   90.00
_cell.angle_gamma   90.00
#
_symmetry.space_group_name_H-M   'P 1'
#
loop_
_entity.id
_entity.type
_entity.pdbx_description
1 polymer ?
#
loop_
_entity_poly.entity_id
_entity_poly.type
_entity_poly.pdbx_seq_one_letter_code
_entity_poly.pdbx_strand_id
1 'polypeptide(L)'
;MENQCQNGTETLLKVSTLNCIDLSNPDIHQSVSLLKQACLDCGFFYVINHGISQEFMDEVFGQSKSFFELPLNEKMKVLRNEKHRGYTPVLDELLDPDNQVH
;
A
#
# COMPACT_ATOMS: atom_id res chain seq x y z
N MET A 1 0.18 -3.81 -54.58
CA MET A 1 1.43 -4.45 -54.14
C MET A 1 1.40 -4.46 -52.63
N GLU A 2 1.29 -5.66 -52.09
CA GLU A 2 1.13 -5.97 -50.69
C GLU A 2 2.38 -5.53 -49.92
N ASN A 3 2.20 -4.75 -48.85
CA ASN A 3 3.22 -4.59 -47.84
C ASN A 3 2.67 -5.15 -46.53
N GLN A 4 2.97 -6.43 -46.33
CA GLN A 4 2.90 -7.09 -45.04
C GLN A 4 3.97 -6.46 -44.15
N CYS A 5 3.56 -5.67 -43.15
CA CYS A 5 4.41 -5.30 -42.04
C CYS A 5 4.04 -6.17 -40.85
N GLN A 6 5.04 -6.80 -40.27
CA GLN A 6 4.98 -7.96 -39.40
C GLN A 6 4.23 -7.65 -38.10
N ASN A 7 3.35 -8.57 -37.70
CA ASN A 7 2.72 -8.59 -36.37
C ASN A 7 3.80 -8.79 -35.30
N GLY A 8 4.32 -7.68 -34.77
CA GLY A 8 4.98 -7.70 -33.46
C GLY A 8 3.91 -7.99 -32.43
N THR A 9 3.97 -9.17 -31.80
CA THR A 9 3.24 -9.43 -30.56
C THR A 9 3.77 -8.48 -29.50
N GLU A 10 3.14 -7.30 -29.36
CA GLU A 10 3.22 -6.51 -28.14
C GLU A 10 2.76 -7.42 -27.00
N THR A 11 3.72 -7.85 -26.19
CA THR A 11 3.43 -8.48 -24.91
C THR A 11 2.65 -7.45 -24.11
N LEU A 12 1.33 -7.55 -24.11
CA LEU A 12 0.46 -6.82 -23.21
C LEU A 12 0.97 -7.13 -21.80
N LEU A 13 1.67 -6.17 -21.18
CA LEU A 13 2.00 -6.25 -19.77
C LEU A 13 0.66 -6.51 -19.08
N LYS A 14 0.49 -7.73 -18.58
CA LYS A 14 -0.70 -8.13 -17.84
C LYS A 14 -0.65 -7.33 -16.55
N VAL A 15 -1.18 -6.11 -16.58
CA VAL A 15 -1.40 -5.31 -15.38
C VAL A 15 -2.37 -6.12 -14.54
N SER A 16 -1.84 -6.79 -13.52
CA SER A 16 -2.66 -7.51 -12.55
C SER A 16 -3.58 -6.48 -11.92
N THR A 17 -4.88 -6.58 -12.20
CA THR A 17 -5.90 -5.80 -11.52
C THR A 17 -5.76 -6.13 -10.03
N LEU A 18 -5.39 -5.14 -9.20
CA LEU A 18 -5.31 -5.34 -7.76
C LEU A 18 -6.69 -5.78 -7.24
N ASN A 19 -6.72 -6.90 -6.51
CA ASN A 19 -7.97 -7.45 -6.01
C ASN A 19 -8.62 -6.45 -5.04
N CYS A 20 -9.92 -6.18 -5.21
CA CYS A 20 -10.71 -5.38 -4.27
C CYS A 20 -11.65 -6.33 -3.50
N ILE A 21 -11.47 -6.43 -2.19
CA ILE A 21 -12.13 -7.42 -1.34
C ILE A 21 -13.17 -6.73 -0.46
N ASP A 22 -14.41 -7.20 -0.54
CA ASP A 22 -15.52 -6.71 0.30
C ASP A 22 -15.62 -7.53 1.59
N LEU A 23 -15.42 -6.88 2.75
CA LEU A 23 -15.53 -7.53 4.06
C LEU A 23 -16.97 -7.62 4.58
N SER A 24 -17.92 -6.96 3.91
CA SER A 24 -19.35 -7.08 4.21
C SER A 24 -20.06 -8.16 3.40
N ASN A 25 -19.33 -8.85 2.51
CA ASN A 25 -19.88 -9.96 1.73
C ASN A 25 -20.41 -11.06 2.68
N PRO A 26 -21.69 -11.45 2.59
CA PRO A 26 -22.24 -12.52 3.42
C PRO A 26 -21.58 -13.88 3.16
N ASP A 27 -21.00 -14.11 1.97
CA ASP A 27 -20.16 -15.27 1.70
C ASP A 27 -18.71 -15.00 2.12
N ILE A 28 -18.43 -15.29 3.39
CA ILE A 28 -17.08 -15.16 3.97
C ILE A 28 -16.05 -16.04 3.25
N HIS A 29 -16.44 -17.20 2.72
CA HIS A 29 -15.51 -18.11 2.05
C HIS A 29 -15.00 -17.52 0.75
N GLN A 30 -15.85 -16.81 0.02
CA GLN A 30 -15.45 -16.07 -1.16
C GLN A 30 -14.42 -14.99 -0.84
N SER A 31 -14.67 -14.13 0.16
CA SER A 31 -13.73 -13.06 0.54
C SER A 31 -12.39 -13.61 1.04
N VAL A 32 -12.41 -14.70 1.81
CA VAL A 32 -11.18 -15.40 2.24
C VAL A 32 -10.42 -16.00 1.06
N SER A 33 -11.12 -16.60 0.09
CA SER A 33 -10.46 -17.16 -1.09
C SER A 33 -9.80 -16.10 -1.95
N LEU A 34 -10.45 -14.94 -2.13
CA LEU A 34 -9.88 -13.81 -2.87
C LEU A 34 -8.67 -13.20 -2.14
N LEU A 35 -8.76 -13.07 -0.82
CA LEU A 35 -7.64 -12.61 0.02
C LEU A 35 -6.42 -13.53 -0.13
N LYS A 36 -6.63 -14.84 -0.02
CA LYS A 36 -5.57 -15.83 -0.20
C LYS A 36 -4.94 -15.72 -1.58
N GLN A 37 -5.76 -15.61 -2.63
CA GLN A 37 -5.28 -15.50 -4.01
C GLN A 37 -4.43 -14.24 -4.20
N ALA A 38 -4.89 -13.08 -3.70
CA ALA A 38 -4.16 -11.83 -3.79
C ALA A 38 -2.78 -11.91 -3.11
N CYS A 39 -2.70 -12.52 -1.93
CA CYS A 39 -1.46 -12.74 -1.20
C CYS A 39 -0.48 -13.68 -1.94
N LEU A 40 -0.98 -14.68 -2.67
CA LEU A 40 -0.15 -15.63 -3.42
C LEU A 40 0.31 -15.09 -4.78
N ASP A 41 -0.49 -14.22 -5.40
CA ASP A 41 -0.21 -13.73 -6.75
C ASP A 41 0.63 -12.45 -6.75
N CYS A 42 0.07 -11.35 -6.23
CA CYS A 42 0.66 -10.02 -6.34
C CYS A 42 1.12 -9.44 -5.00
N GLY A 43 0.68 -10.01 -3.88
CA GLY A 43 1.00 -9.55 -2.53
C GLY A 43 0.26 -8.27 -2.10
N PHE A 44 -0.62 -7.71 -2.94
CA PHE A 44 -1.35 -6.47 -2.69
C PHE A 44 -2.83 -6.60 -3.03
N PHE A 45 -3.68 -5.89 -2.29
CA PHE A 45 -5.13 -5.82 -2.52
C PHE A 45 -5.71 -4.58 -1.85
N TYR A 46 -6.88 -4.16 -2.31
CA TYR A 46 -7.74 -3.18 -1.64
C TYR A 46 -8.80 -3.91 -0.83
N VAL A 47 -9.26 -3.25 0.23
CA VAL A 47 -10.37 -3.71 1.06
C VAL A 47 -11.43 -2.63 1.12
N ILE A 48 -12.70 -3.00 0.94
CA ILE A 48 -13.86 -2.11 1.09
C ILE A 48 -14.82 -2.66 2.15
N ASN A 49 -15.70 -1.78 2.63
CA ASN A 49 -16.71 -2.10 3.65
C ASN A 49 -16.10 -2.76 4.90
N HIS A 50 -14.90 -2.33 5.30
CA HIS A 50 -14.16 -2.82 6.47
C HIS A 50 -14.72 -2.30 7.81
N GLY A 51 -15.78 -1.50 7.80
CA GLY A 51 -16.45 -1.00 9.00
C GLY A 51 -15.82 0.22 9.66
N ILE A 52 -14.75 0.80 9.08
CA ILE A 52 -14.20 2.08 9.54
C ILE A 52 -14.89 3.19 8.75
N SER A 53 -15.42 4.19 9.46
CA SER A 53 -16.14 5.30 8.83
C SER A 53 -15.19 6.22 8.06
N GLN A 54 -15.71 6.87 7.01
CA GLN A 54 -14.96 7.88 6.28
C GLN A 54 -14.57 9.06 7.19
N GLU A 55 -15.46 9.48 8.08
CA GLU A 55 -15.21 10.55 9.06
C GLU A 55 -13.99 10.26 9.94
N PHE A 56 -13.86 9.03 10.45
CA PHE A 56 -12.70 8.65 11.26
C PHE A 56 -11.40 8.63 10.44
N MET A 57 -11.46 8.15 9.20
CA MET A 57 -10.29 8.18 8.29
C MET A 57 -9.86 9.62 8.02
N ASP A 58 -10.81 10.52 7.73
CA ASP A 58 -10.55 11.93 7.48
C ASP A 58 -9.93 12.62 8.71
N GLU A 59 -10.40 12.30 9.92
CA GLU A 59 -9.81 12.78 11.16
C GLU A 59 -8.35 12.32 11.31
N VAL A 60 -8.08 11.02 11.10
CA VAL A 60 -6.72 10.46 11.19
C VAL A 60 -5.77 11.13 10.20
N PHE A 61 -6.19 11.31 8.95
CA PHE A 61 -5.38 12.03 7.95
C PHE A 61 -5.20 13.51 8.30
N GLY A 62 -6.22 14.17 8.86
CA GLY A 62 -6.14 15.53 9.36
C GLY A 62 -5.12 15.69 10.50
N GLN A 63 -5.12 14.77 11.46
CA GLN A 63 -4.13 14.75 12.55
C GLN A 63 -2.71 14.48 12.04
N SER A 64 -2.56 13.53 11.12
CA SER A 64 -1.27 13.24 10.47
C SER A 64 -0.72 14.49 9.79
N LYS A 65 -1.52 15.15 8.93
CA LYS A 65 -1.12 16.40 8.26
C LYS A 65 -0.71 17.48 9.26
N SER A 66 -1.54 17.71 10.28
CA SER A 66 -1.28 18.73 11.31
C SER A 66 0.05 18.48 12.05
N PHE A 67 0.38 17.22 12.36
CA PHE A 67 1.66 16.87 12.96
C PHE A 67 2.84 17.08 12.01
N PHE A 68 2.73 16.65 10.75
CA PHE A 68 3.84 16.75 9.80
C PHE A 68 4.11 18.18 9.31
N GLU A 69 3.12 19.09 9.42
CA GLU A 69 3.26 20.54 9.21
C GLU A 69 4.06 21.25 10.32
N LEU A 70 4.25 20.61 11.49
CA LEU A 70 5.08 21.18 12.55
C LEU A 70 6.55 21.33 12.09
N PRO A 71 7.26 22.36 12.61
CA PRO A 71 8.70 22.48 12.44
C PRO A 71 9.45 21.21 12.85
N LEU A 72 10.57 20.91 12.19
CA LEU A 72 11.34 19.69 12.43
C LEU A 72 11.73 19.54 13.91
N ASN A 73 12.17 20.61 14.56
CA ASN A 73 12.55 20.59 15.98
C ASN A 73 11.41 20.15 16.91
N GLU A 74 10.16 20.45 16.56
CA GLU A 74 8.99 19.99 17.33
C GLU A 74 8.74 18.51 17.12
N LYS A 75 8.81 18.02 15.87
CA LYS A 75 8.68 16.59 15.55
C LYS A 75 9.78 15.75 16.21
N MET A 76 10.99 16.28 16.29
CA MET A 76 12.13 15.62 16.95
C MET A 76 11.95 15.45 18.47
N LYS A 77 11.07 16.20 19.14
CA LYS A 77 10.79 16.01 20.58
C LYS A 77 10.15 14.66 20.89
N VAL A 78 9.52 14.05 19.89
CA VAL A 78 8.90 12.72 19.99
C VAL A 78 9.65 11.70 19.14
N LEU A 79 10.98 11.78 19.07
CA LEU A 79 11.82 10.82 18.34
C LEU A 79 11.47 9.37 18.71
N ARG A 80 11.48 8.49 17.69
CA ARG A 80 11.23 7.04 17.84
C ARG A 80 12.08 6.45 18.97
N ASN A 81 11.42 5.86 19.95
CA ASN A 81 12.07 5.20 21.08
C ASN A 81 12.34 3.71 20.82
N GLU A 82 12.94 3.03 21.82
CA GLU A 82 13.25 1.59 21.78
C GLU A 82 12.03 0.68 21.60
N LYS A 83 10.81 1.20 21.79
CA LYS A 83 9.55 0.49 21.55
C LYS A 83 8.96 0.78 20.16
N HIS A 84 9.74 1.37 19.26
CA HIS A 84 9.35 1.78 17.90
C HIS A 84 8.16 2.75 17.87
N ARG A 85 8.06 3.64 18.89
CA ARG A 85 7.01 4.67 18.95
C ARG A 85 7.63 6.05 18.86
N GLY A 86 7.11 6.88 17.98
CA GLY A 86 7.54 8.26 17.79
C GLY A 86 7.75 8.61 16.33
N TYR A 87 8.36 9.78 16.09
CA TYR A 87 8.74 10.28 14.77
C TYR A 87 10.04 9.64 14.30
N THR A 88 10.05 9.15 13.06
CA THR A 88 11.24 8.71 12.33
C THR A 88 11.62 9.80 11.32
N PRO A 89 12.81 10.40 11.42
CA PRO A 89 13.31 11.34 10.41
C PRO A 89 13.54 10.67 9.05
N VAL A 90 13.51 11.46 7.98
CA VAL A 90 13.87 10.99 6.64
C VAL A 90 15.30 10.43 6.67
N LEU A 91 15.51 9.25 6.07
CA LEU A 91 16.77 8.49 6.05
C LEU A 91 17.21 7.83 7.38
N ASP A 92 16.41 7.88 8.44
CA ASP A 92 16.71 7.18 9.71
C ASP A 92 16.37 5.67 9.64
N GLU A 93 15.63 5.26 8.62
CA GLU A 93 15.37 3.87 8.26
C GLU A 93 16.07 3.55 6.94
N LEU A 94 17.14 2.77 7.02
CA LEU A 94 17.88 2.26 5.87
C LEU A 94 17.53 0.78 5.68
N LEU A 95 17.29 0.40 4.42
CA LEU A 95 17.20 -1.01 4.06
C LEU A 95 18.57 -1.67 4.27
N ASP A 96 18.58 -2.95 4.56
CA ASP A 96 19.81 -3.73 4.69
C ASP A 96 20.62 -3.65 3.37
N PRO A 97 21.80 -3.01 3.36
CA PRO A 97 22.55 -2.80 2.14
C PRO A 97 22.99 -4.10 1.48
N ASP A 98 23.17 -5.18 2.25
CA ASP A 98 23.63 -6.47 1.73
C ASP A 98 22.51 -7.24 1.00
N ASN A 99 21.25 -6.85 1.22
CA ASN A 99 20.05 -7.51 0.68
C ASN A 99 19.21 -6.60 -0.24
N GLN A 100 19.74 -5.44 -0.63
CA GLN A 100 19.13 -4.59 -1.66
C GLN A 100 19.52 -5.11 -3.06
N VAL A 101 18.66 -5.92 -3.66
CA VAL A 101 18.82 -6.39 -5.04
C VAL A 101 18.90 -5.18 -5.99
N HIS A 102 20.03 -5.01 -6.68
CA HIS A 102 20.25 -4.00 -7.72
C HIS A 102 19.65 -4.42 -9.07
#